data_AF-A0A2D7IH27-F1
#
_entry.id   AF-A0A2D7IH27-F1
#
_cell.length_a   1.000
_cell.length_b   1.000
_cell.length_c   1.000
_cell.angle_alpha   90.00
_cell.angle_beta   90.00
_cell.angle_gamma   90.00
#
_symmetry.space_group_name_H-M   'P 1'
#
loop_
_entity.id
_entity.type
_entity.pdbx_description
1 polymer ?
#
loop_
_entity_poly.entity_id
_entity_poly.type
_entity_poly.pdbx_seq_one_letter_code
_entity_poly.pdbx_strand_id
1 'polypeptide(L)' 'MNLLIYFIIVGKILIFFFKKKKSVITISSIFFFANILANNFDDLRYQTKFDKKGNKYTHDLLTGKKWKSRTNP' A
#
# COMPACT_ATOMS: atom_id res chain seq x y z
N MET A 1 -18.55 3.36 -46.69
CA MET A 1 -18.18 4.47 -45.78
C MET A 1 -18.82 4.33 -44.39
N ASN A 2 -20.09 3.95 -44.27
CA ASN A 2 -20.79 3.83 -42.97
C ASN A 2 -20.23 2.77 -42.00
N LEU A 3 -19.75 1.63 -42.48
CA LEU A 3 -19.27 0.54 -41.61
C LEU A 3 -18.01 0.91 -40.82
N LEU A 4 -17.12 1.69 -41.45
CA LEU A 4 -15.83 2.09 -40.87
C LEU A 4 -16.04 3.16 -39.78
N ILE A 5 -17.00 4.05 -39.99
CA ILE A 5 -17.44 5.04 -38.98
C ILE A 5 -18.04 4.33 -37.76
N TYR A 6 -18.88 3.31 -37.98
CA TYR A 6 -19.47 2.53 -36.89
C TYR A 6 -18.41 1.82 -36.04
N PHE A 7 -17.42 1.18 -36.67
CA PHE A 7 -16.29 0.55 -35.98
C PHE A 7 -15.48 1.54 -35.12
N ILE A 8 -15.23 2.75 -35.63
CA ILE A 8 -14.52 3.79 -34.87
C ILE A 8 -15.32 4.21 -33.64
N ILE A 9 -16.64 4.39 -33.77
CA ILE A 9 -17.51 4.80 -32.65
C ILE A 9 -17.55 3.70 -31.58
N VAL A 10 -17.79 2.45 -31.96
CA VAL A 10 -17.81 1.31 -31.04
C VAL A 10 -16.45 1.12 -30.36
N GLY A 11 -15.35 1.25 -31.10
CA GLY A 11 -13.99 1.18 -30.55
C GLY A 11 -13.71 2.25 -29.50
N LYS A 12 -14.12 3.51 -29.74
CA LYS A 12 -13.97 4.59 -28.75
C LYS A 12 -14.78 4.34 -27.48
N ILE A 13 -16.01 3.85 -27.62
CA ILE A 13 -16.88 3.50 -26.49
C ILE A 13 -16.24 2.40 -25.65
N LEU A 14 -15.76 1.33 -26.29
CA LEU A 14 -15.07 0.23 -25.60
C LEU A 14 -13.82 0.73 -24.87
N ILE A 15 -12.96 1.51 -25.52
CA ILE A 15 -11.75 2.08 -24.89
C ILE A 15 -12.11 2.92 -23.65
N PHE A 16 -13.17 3.72 -23.71
CA PHE A 16 -13.64 4.51 -22.57
C PHE A 16 -14.07 3.63 -21.39
N PHE A 17 -14.85 2.57 -21.63
CA PHE A 17 -15.25 1.62 -20.60
C PHE A 17 -14.06 0.86 -20.01
N PHE A 18 -13.11 0.44 -20.85
CA PHE A 18 -11.89 -0.24 -20.39
C PHE A 18 -11.00 0.68 -19.53
N LYS A 19 -10.85 1.95 -19.91
CA LYS A 19 -10.12 2.94 -19.10
C LYS A 19 -10.75 3.10 -17.71
N LYS A 20 -12.08 3.23 -17.64
CA LYS A 20 -12.78 3.31 -16.35
C LYS A 20 -12.57 2.07 -15.49
N LYS A 21 -12.70 0.87 -16.06
CA LYS A 21 -12.45 -0.39 -15.34
C LYS A 21 -11.02 -0.45 -14.80
N LYS A 22 -10.02 -0.09 -15.62
CA LYS A 22 -8.62 -0.05 -15.19
C LYS A 22 -8.43 0.92 -14.03
N SER A 23 -8.97 2.14 -14.13
CA SER A 23 -8.87 3.12 -13.04
C SER A 23 -9.52 2.64 -11.75
N VAL A 24 -10.71 2.02 -11.81
CA VAL A 24 -11.38 1.45 -10.64
C VAL A 24 -10.54 0.35 -10.01
N ILE A 25 -10.01 -0.59 -10.81
CA ILE A 25 -9.13 -1.65 -10.31
C ILE A 25 -7.90 -1.06 -9.63
N THR A 26 -7.23 -0.08 -10.27
CA THR A 26 -6.05 0.56 -9.71
C THR A 26 -6.35 1.26 -8.38
N ILE A 27 -7.44 2.02 -8.29
CA ILE A 27 -7.84 2.71 -7.06
C ILE A 27 -8.16 1.69 -5.96
N SER A 28 -8.93 0.64 -6.28
CA SER A 28 -9.26 -0.43 -5.32
C SER A 28 -8.02 -1.15 -4.82
N SER A 29 -7.05 -1.44 -5.70
CA SER A 29 -5.77 -2.04 -5.31
C SER A 29 -4.96 -1.11 -4.40
N ILE A 30 -4.87 0.18 -4.72
CA ILE A 30 -4.18 1.17 -3.87
C ILE A 30 -4.83 1.23 -2.50
N PHE A 31 -6.17 1.28 -2.43
CA PHE A 31 -6.90 1.28 -1.18
C PHE A 31 -6.67 -0.01 -0.38
N PHE A 32 -6.67 -1.17 -1.04
CA PHE A 32 -6.40 -2.44 -0.39
C PHE A 32 -5.00 -2.47 0.23
N PHE A 33 -3.96 -2.10 -0.51
CA PHE A 33 -2.59 -2.05 0.00
C PHE A 33 -2.41 -0.99 1.09
N ALA A 34 -3.03 0.19 0.95
CA ALA A 34 -3.01 1.22 1.97
C ALA A 34 -3.64 0.75 3.28
N ASN A 35 -4.75 0.00 3.22
CA ASN A 35 -5.38 -0.60 4.39
C ASN A 35 -4.47 -1.63 5.07
N ILE A 36 -3.80 -2.49 4.29
CA ILE A 36 -2.83 -3.45 4.85
C ILE A 36 -1.71 -2.70 5.56
N LEU A 37 -1.13 -1.68 4.91
CA LEU A 37 -0.04 -0.89 5.51
C LEU A 37 -0.49 -0.15 6.77
N ALA A 38 -1.68 0.43 6.77
CA ALA A 38 -2.23 1.14 7.94
C ALA A 38 -2.46 0.19 9.12
N ASN A 39 -3.05 -0.99 8.86
CA ASN A 39 -3.33 -1.98 9.91
C ASN A 39 -2.07 -2.63 10.48
N ASN A 40 -0.98 -2.66 9.71
CA ASN A 40 0.31 -3.20 10.14
C ASN A 40 1.35 -2.10 10.38
N PHE A 41 0.93 -0.83 10.48
CA PHE A 41 1.84 0.30 10.52
C PHE A 41 2.74 0.26 11.75
N ASP A 42 2.18 -0.10 12.91
CA ASP A 42 2.93 -0.17 14.15
C ASP A 42 3.99 -1.28 14.12
N ASP A 43 3.67 -2.45 13.58
CA ASP A 43 4.63 -3.55 13.43
C ASP A 43 5.74 -3.22 12.43
N LEU A 44 5.41 -2.48 11.36
CA LEU A 44 6.39 -1.99 10.39
C LEU A 44 7.28 -0.90 11.01
N ARG A 45 6.70 -0.02 11.84
CA ARG A 45 7.38 1.14 12.43
C ARG A 45 8.26 0.76 13.62
N TYR A 46 7.78 -0.13 14.49
CA TYR A 46 8.42 -0.45 15.76
C TYR A 46 9.11 -1.82 15.69
N GLN A 47 10.43 -1.80 15.53
CA GLN A 47 11.23 -3.02 15.51
C GLN A 47 11.89 -3.29 16.85
N THR A 48 11.77 -4.52 17.35
CA THR A 48 12.55 -4.96 18.50
C THR A 48 13.97 -5.32 18.08
N LYS A 49 14.99 -4.77 18.75
CA LYS A 49 16.41 -5.07 18.54
C LYS A 49 17.13 -5.31 19.87
N PHE A 50 18.34 -5.86 19.79
CA PHE A 50 19.22 -6.08 20.93
C PHE A 50 20.45 -5.18 20.85
N ASP A 51 20.89 -4.65 21.99
CA ASP A 51 22.14 -3.88 22.07
C ASP A 51 23.36 -4.81 22.18
N LYS A 52 24.57 -4.25 22.12
CA LYS A 52 25.83 -5.02 22.27
C LYS A 52 25.98 -5.72 23.63
N LYS A 53 25.15 -5.36 24.61
CA LYS A 53 25.12 -5.91 25.97
C LYS A 53 23.98 -6.94 26.15
N GLY A 54 23.22 -7.24 25.08
CA GLY A 54 22.11 -8.19 25.10
C GLY A 54 20.76 -7.63 25.58
N ASN A 55 20.64 -6.32 25.83
CA ASN A 55 19.37 -5.73 26.28
C ASN A 55 18.41 -5.49 25.13
N LYS A 56 17.14 -5.84 25.33
CA LYS A 56 16.04 -5.62 24.38
C LYS A 56 15.61 -4.16 24.37
N TYR A 57 15.51 -3.56 23.18
CA TYR A 57 14.94 -2.24 22.99
C TYR A 57 14.05 -2.20 21.74
N THR A 58 13.02 -1.37 21.79
CA THR A 58 12.19 -1.06 20.64
C THR A 58 12.79 0.14 19.91
N HIS A 59 12.95 0.03 18.60
CA HIS A 59 13.44 1.08 17.72
C HIS A 59 12.28 1.57 16.85
N ASP A 60 11.94 2.85 16.98
CA ASP A 60 11.02 3.52 16.08
C ASP A 60 11.77 3.92 14.80
N LEU A 61 11.47 3.27 13.68
CA LEU A 61 12.12 3.52 12.40
C LEU A 61 11.80 4.91 11.83
N LEU A 62 10.66 5.50 12.18
CA LEU A 62 10.24 6.78 11.65
C LEU A 62 11.00 7.94 12.31
N THR A 63 11.18 7.87 13.63
CA THR A 63 11.80 8.95 14.41
C THR A 63 13.25 8.66 14.81
N GLY A 64 13.71 7.42 14.65
CA GLY A 64 15.02 6.95 15.13
C GLY A 64 15.10 6.81 16.66
N LYS A 65 14.02 7.08 17.39
CA LYS A 65 13.99 7.00 18.85
C LYS A 65 14.04 5.55 19.32
N LYS A 66 14.71 5.31 20.44
CA LYS A 66 14.90 3.99 21.04
C LYS A 66 14.33 3.98 22.45
N TRP A 67 13.55 2.95 22.75
CA TRP A 67 12.86 2.78 24.03
C TRP A 67 13.31 1.45 24.62
N LYS A 68 13.80 1.45 25.86
CA LYS A 68 14.03 0.17 26.55
C LYS A 68 12.67 -0.43 26.86
N SER A 69 12.47 -1.67 26.42
CA SER A 69 11.24 -2.40 26.73
C SER A 69 11.24 -2.66 28.24
N ARG A 70 10.34 -2.00 28.99
CA ARG A 70 10.18 -2.19 30.45
C ARG A 70 9.37 -3.44 30.80
N THR A 71 9.21 -4.37 29.87
CA THR A 71 8.73 -5.71 30.19
C THR A 71 9.91 -6.54 30.66
N ASN A 72 10.13 -6.55 31.98
CA ASN A 72 10.67 -7.76 32.60
C ASN A 72 9.73 -8.94 32.24
N PRO A 73 10.26 -10.14 32.01
CA PRO A 73 9.45 -11.34 31.87
C PRO A 73 8.57 -11.56 33.11
#